data_AF-A0A9W4CR03-F1
#
_entry.id   AF-A0A9W4CR03-F1
#
_cell.length_a   1.000
_cell.length_b   1.000
_cell.length_c   1.000
_cell.angle_alpha   90.00
_cell.angle_beta   90.00
_cell.angle_gamma   90.00
#
_symmetry.space_group_name_H-M   'P 1'
#
loop_
_entity.id
_entity.type
_entity.pdbx_description
1 polymer ?
#
loop_
_entity_poly.entity_id
_entity_poly.type
_entity_poly.pdbx_seq_one_letter_code
_entity_poly.pdbx_strand_id
1 'polypeptide(L)' 'MNNINELIEKELEEARAVCDVSGATSKECAAAWDAVEELQAEASHQKQEKPKTSFQVYCDDNPDAAECRLYED' A
#
# COMPACT_ATOMS: atom_id res chain seq x y z
N MET A 1 -12.08 -2.12 -8.33
CA MET A 1 -10.93 -1.81 -7.45
C MET A 1 -9.86 -1.27 -8.38
N ASN A 2 -9.50 0.00 -8.27
CA ASN A 2 -8.46 0.57 -9.14
C ASN A 2 -7.13 -0.09 -8.78
N ASN A 3 -6.35 -0.47 -9.79
CA ASN A 3 -5.04 -1.06 -9.58
C ASN A 3 -4.13 0.04 -9.01
N ILE A 4 -3.49 -0.21 -7.85
CA ILE A 4 -2.61 0.80 -7.23
C ILE A 4 -1.50 1.28 -8.17
N ASN A 5 -1.05 0.43 -9.10
CA ASN A 5 -0.06 0.82 -10.11
C ASN A 5 -0.64 1.79 -11.15
N GLU A 6 -1.88 1.59 -11.60
CA GLU A 6 -2.57 2.54 -12.51
C GLU A 6 -2.77 3.90 -11.82
N LEU A 7 -3.06 3.88 -10.52
CA LEU A 7 -3.18 5.10 -9.73
C LEU A 7 -1.84 5.85 -9.63
N ILE A 8 -0.75 5.13 -9.37
CA ILE A 8 0.60 5.72 -9.32
C ILE A 8 0.97 6.33 -10.68
N GLU A 9 0.67 5.65 -11.79
CA GLU A 9 0.93 6.19 -13.13
C GLU A 9 0.16 7.49 -13.39
N LYS A 10 -1.12 7.52 -12.99
CA LYS A 10 -1.95 8.73 -13.09
C LYS A 10 -1.39 9.89 -12.26
N GLU A 11 -1.05 9.65 -11.00
CA GLU A 11 -0.52 10.69 -10.11
C GLU A 11 0.89 11.15 -10.53
N LEU A 12 1.69 10.30 -11.19
CA LEU A 12 2.96 10.71 -11.80
C LEU A 12 2.75 11.71 -12.94
N GLU A 13 1.75 11.49 -13.79
CA GLU A 13 1.39 12.44 -14.84
C GLU A 13 0.87 13.76 -14.26
N GLU A 14 0.00 13.69 -13.26
CA GLU A 14 -0.52 14.88 -12.57
C GLU A 14 0.59 15.66 -11.85
N ALA A 15 1.49 14.99 -11.12
CA ALA A 15 2.61 15.65 -10.44
C ALA A 15 3.51 16.40 -11.43
N ARG A 16 3.82 15.80 -12.58
CA ARG A 16 4.59 16.46 -13.65
C ARG A 16 3.83 17.69 -14.18
N ALA A 17 2.56 17.55 -14.52
CA ALA A 17 1.75 18.65 -15.02
C ALA A 17 1.63 19.81 -14.02
N VAL A 18 1.43 19.50 -12.73
CA VAL A 18 1.37 20.50 -11.66
C VAL A 18 2.69 21.22 -11.49
N CYS A 19 3.81 20.50 -11.51
CA CYS A 19 5.15 21.09 -11.43
C CYS A 19 5.49 21.97 -12.64
N ASP A 20 5.07 21.57 -13.85
CA ASP A 20 5.27 22.34 -15.08
C ASP A 20 4.47 23.65 -15.08
N VAL A 21 3.24 23.63 -14.55
CA VAL A 21 2.35 24.81 -14.47
C VAL A 21 2.69 25.72 -13.31
N SER A 22 2.96 25.15 -12.14
CA SER A 22 3.11 25.89 -10.86
C SER A 22 4.56 26.24 -10.55
N GLY A 23 5.51 25.59 -11.24
CA GLY A 23 6.94 25.71 -11.01
C GLY A 23 7.48 24.59 -10.12
N ALA A 24 8.70 24.13 -10.41
CA ALA A 24 9.32 22.97 -9.76
C ALA A 24 9.57 23.12 -8.24
N THR A 25 9.64 24.35 -7.73
CA THR A 25 9.85 24.64 -6.30
C THR A 25 8.59 25.14 -5.61
N SER A 26 7.43 25.03 -6.27
CA SER A 26 6.14 25.43 -5.71
C SER A 26 5.64 24.44 -4.66
N LYS A 27 4.74 24.89 -3.78
CA LYS A 27 4.14 24.02 -2.76
C LYS A 27 3.21 23.00 -3.38
N GLU A 28 2.58 23.38 -4.48
CA GLU A 28 1.67 22.57 -5.27
C GLU A 28 2.42 21.41 -5.93
N CYS A 29 3.60 21.67 -6.49
CA CYS A 29 4.49 20.63 -7.02
C CYS A 29 4.94 19.67 -5.91
N ALA A 30 5.34 20.20 -4.74
CA ALA A 30 5.74 19.36 -3.60
C ALA A 30 4.58 18.47 -3.12
N ALA A 31 3.38 19.02 -2.96
CA ALA A 31 2.20 18.27 -2.52
C ALA A 31 1.80 17.18 -3.53
N ALA A 32 1.94 17.43 -4.83
CA ALA A 32 1.65 16.42 -5.85
C ALA A 32 2.67 15.26 -5.82
N TRP A 33 3.95 15.56 -5.55
CA TRP A 33 4.95 14.51 -5.33
C TRP A 33 4.78 13.75 -4.01
N ASP A 34 4.35 14.40 -2.94
CA ASP A 34 3.99 13.73 -1.68
C ASP A 34 2.90 12.67 -1.92
N ALA A 35 1.87 13.01 -2.71
CA ALA A 35 0.81 12.06 -3.05
C ALA A 35 1.34 10.82 -3.80
N VAL A 36 2.28 11.02 -4.73
CA VAL A 36 2.96 9.92 -5.44
C VAL A 36 3.79 9.08 -4.49
N GLU A 37 4.50 9.70 -3.54
CA GLU A 37 5.33 9.00 -2.54
C GLU A 37 4.47 8.10 -1.65
N GLU A 38 3.36 8.62 -1.12
CA GLU A 38 2.43 7.87 -0.28
C GLU A 38 1.83 6.66 -1.00
N LEU A 39 1.43 6.81 -2.27
CA LEU A 39 0.94 5.68 -3.08
C LEU A 39 2.00 4.61 -3.32
N GLN A 40 3.27 5.01 -3.54
CA GLN A 40 4.37 4.06 -3.67
C GLN A 40 4.67 3.35 -2.34
N ALA A 41 4.57 4.07 -1.21
CA ALA A 41 4.72 3.49 0.12
C ALA A 41 3.64 2.43 0.38
N GLU A 42 2.38 2.73 0.10
CA GLU A 42 1.27 1.78 0.20
C GLU A 42 1.46 0.57 -0.74
N ALA A 43 1.89 0.78 -1.99
CA ALA A 43 2.19 -0.32 -2.91
C ALA A 43 3.33 -1.23 -2.40
N SER A 44 4.31 -0.65 -1.70
CA SER A 44 5.37 -1.42 -1.02
C SER A 44 4.81 -2.18 0.19
N HIS A 45 3.95 -1.55 0.99
CA HIS A 45 3.31 -2.17 2.15
C HIS A 45 2.46 -3.38 1.73
N GLN A 46 1.62 -3.24 0.71
CA GLN A 46 0.82 -4.34 0.16
C GLN A 46 1.68 -5.51 -0.35
N LYS A 47 2.88 -5.24 -0.89
CA LYS A 47 3.82 -6.30 -1.30
C LYS A 47 4.49 -7.01 -0.12
N GLN A 48 4.61 -6.33 1.03
CA GLN A 48 5.17 -6.91 2.24
C GLN A 48 4.16 -7.75 3.01
N GLU A 49 2.87 -7.50 2.83
CA GLU A 49 1.82 -8.36 3.36
C GLU A 49 1.93 -9.76 2.76
N LYS A 50 2.43 -10.69 3.58
CA LYS A 50 2.52 -12.09 3.18
C LYS A 50 1.11 -12.67 3.21
N PRO A 51 0.65 -13.30 2.12
CA PRO A 51 -0.62 -14.02 2.17
C PRO A 51 -0.54 -15.07 3.26
N LYS A 52 -1.61 -15.18 4.06
CA LYS A 52 -1.71 -16.20 5.09
C LYS A 52 -1.56 -17.57 4.44
N THR A 53 -0.72 -18.40 5.02
CA THR A 53 -0.63 -19.81 4.64
C THR A 53 -1.96 -20.51 4.92
N SER A 54 -2.22 -21.63 4.23
CA SER A 54 -3.43 -22.43 4.49
C SER A 54 -3.58 -22.83 5.96
N PHE A 55 -2.46 -23.05 6.66
CA PHE A 55 -2.46 -23.36 8.08
C PHE A 55 -2.88 -22.16 8.94
N GLN A 56 -2.35 -20.97 8.66
CA GLN A 56 -2.75 -19.75 9.36
C GLN A 56 -4.24 -19.46 9.16
N VAL A 57 -4.75 -19.57 7.93
CA VAL A 57 -6.19 -19.40 7.65
C VAL A 57 -7.01 -20.41 8.45
N TYR A 58 -6.61 -21.69 8.42
CA TYR A 58 -7.31 -22.73 9.17
C TYR A 58 -7.34 -22.47 10.68
N CYS A 59 -6.23 -22.03 11.27
CA CYS A 59 -6.16 -21.71 12.69
C CYS A 59 -6.90 -20.43 13.09
N ASP A 60 -6.99 -19.44 12.19
CA ASP A 60 -7.84 -18.26 12.42
C ASP A 60 -9.32 -18.64 12.47
N ASP A 61 -9.74 -19.56 11.60
CA ASP A 61 -11.13 -20.05 11.51
C ASP A 61 -11.47 -21.09 12.59
N ASN A 62 -10.47 -21.84 13.08
CA ASN A 62 -10.63 -22.94 14.03
C ASN A 62 -9.61 -22.83 15.19
N PRO A 63 -9.70 -21.80 16.05
CA PRO A 63 -8.70 -21.54 17.09
C PRO A 63 -8.63 -22.63 18.16
N ASP A 64 -9.69 -23.43 18.32
CA ASP A 64 -9.78 -24.54 19.26
C ASP A 64 -9.36 -25.88 18.65
N ALA A 65 -8.96 -25.93 17.37
CA ALA A 65 -8.38 -27.13 16.78
C ALA A 65 -7.10 -27.54 17.53
N ALA A 66 -6.84 -28.84 17.64
CA ALA A 66 -5.71 -29.34 18.43
C ALA A 66 -4.36 -28.79 17.93
N GLU A 67 -4.26 -28.54 16.62
CA GLU A 67 -3.09 -27.99 15.93
C GLU A 67 -2.91 -26.49 16.14
N CYS A 68 -3.92 -25.78 16.63
CA CYS A 68 -3.97 -24.30 16.68
C CYS A 68 -4.05 -23.72 18.10
N ARG A 69 -4.29 -24.56 19.12
CA ARG A 69 -4.35 -24.11 20.52
C ARG A 69 -3.01 -23.56 20.98
N LEU A 70 -3.01 -22.28 21.35
CA LEU A 70 -1.91 -21.62 22.04
C LEU A 70 -2.23 -21.55 23.53
N TYR A 71 -1.29 -21.95 24.37
CA TYR A 71 -1.40 -21.84 25.83
C TYR A 71 -0.40 -20.77 26.29
N GLU A 72 -0.84 -19.86 27.16
CA GLU A 72 0.08 -18.93 27.82
C GLU A 72 0.76 -19.62 29.01
N ASP A 73 2.06 -19.40 29.16
CA ASP A 73 2.89 -19.92 30.27
C ASP A 73 2.68 -19.15 31.59
#